data_AF-A0A176J7V3-F1
#
_entry.id   AF-A0A176J7V3-F1
#
_cell.length_a   1.000
_cell.length_b   1.000
_cell.length_c   1.000
_cell.angle_alpha   90.00
_cell.angle_beta   90.00
_cell.angle_gamma   90.00
#
_symmetry.space_group_name_H-M   'P 1'
#
loop_
_entity.id
_entity.type
_entity.pdbx_description
1 polymer ?
#
loop_
_entity_poly.entity_id
_entity_poly.type
_entity_poly.pdbx_seq_one_letter_code
_entity_poly.pdbx_strand_id
1 'polypeptide(L)'
;MKTTLSHNRLIKIKMKPFFFAWLLLVTVGGIAVGIFLIGNGFQFKSSYSLIYILVGLLVLPFSMLTTILWLPSFFKRGTTLYYINEGENGYITDQKKQVAFKDIQDIRLNNYRPSIEGLFYEELIVTTFDNRVIRFHTFNTLKPLEVKNHIEKYVLPHMHPHAQEAWNRKFTNGRIQP
;
A
#
# COMPACT_ATOMS: atom_id res chain seq x y z
N MET A 1 -28.01 -5.96 -34.69
CA MET A 1 -26.94 -5.22 -33.99
C MET A 1 -26.97 -5.66 -32.52
N LYS A 2 -26.06 -6.56 -32.11
CA LYS A 2 -25.99 -7.05 -30.72
C LYS A 2 -25.19 -6.02 -29.92
N THR A 3 -25.87 -5.21 -29.11
CA THR A 3 -25.24 -4.42 -28.04
C THR A 3 -24.64 -5.40 -27.03
N THR A 4 -23.34 -5.64 -27.13
CA THR A 4 -22.58 -6.31 -26.08
C THR A 4 -22.60 -5.40 -24.86
N LEU A 5 -23.47 -5.71 -23.89
CA LEU A 5 -23.36 -5.18 -22.53
C LEU A 5 -21.97 -5.55 -22.02
N SER A 6 -21.02 -4.61 -22.11
CA SER A 6 -19.74 -4.71 -21.41
C SER A 6 -20.07 -4.91 -19.95
N HIS A 7 -19.89 -6.12 -19.46
CA HIS A 7 -20.14 -6.47 -18.08
C HIS A 7 -19.00 -5.85 -17.26
N ASN A 8 -19.12 -4.55 -16.95
CA ASN A 8 -18.13 -3.82 -16.16
C ASN A 8 -18.00 -4.47 -14.80
N ARG A 9 -16.94 -5.28 -14.63
CA ARG A 9 -16.67 -6.00 -13.40
C ARG A 9 -15.85 -5.11 -12.48
N LEU A 10 -16.41 -4.76 -11.34
CA LEU A 10 -15.70 -4.02 -10.30
C LEU A 10 -14.86 -4.98 -9.46
N ILE A 11 -13.55 -4.95 -9.66
CA ILE A 11 -12.56 -5.77 -8.96
C ILE A 11 -12.08 -4.98 -7.74
N LYS A 12 -12.24 -5.57 -6.55
CA LYS A 12 -11.77 -4.99 -5.29
C LYS A 12 -10.37 -5.49 -4.98
N ILE A 13 -9.38 -4.61 -4.99
CA ILE A 13 -8.03 -4.97 -4.55
C ILE A 13 -7.95 -4.78 -3.05
N LYS A 14 -7.76 -5.89 -2.33
CA LYS A 14 -7.75 -5.92 -0.87
C LYS A 14 -6.35 -6.20 -0.33
N MET A 15 -6.05 -5.61 0.81
CA MET A 15 -4.97 -6.03 1.71
C MET A 15 -5.20 -7.48 2.14
N LYS A 16 -4.10 -8.25 2.23
CA LYS A 16 -4.18 -9.62 2.77
C LYS A 16 -4.43 -9.59 4.27
N PRO A 17 -5.30 -10.47 4.79
CA PRO A 17 -5.61 -10.53 6.22
C PRO A 17 -4.36 -10.85 7.07
N PHE A 18 -3.39 -11.58 6.51
CA PHE A 18 -2.11 -11.85 7.16
C PHE A 18 -1.35 -10.56 7.49
N PHE A 19 -1.19 -9.65 6.54
CA PHE A 19 -0.48 -8.39 6.75
C PHE A 19 -1.22 -7.50 7.76
N PHE A 20 -2.55 -7.49 7.68
CA PHE A 20 -3.38 -6.77 8.65
C PHE A 20 -3.19 -7.27 10.08
N ALA A 21 -3.25 -8.59 10.28
CA ALA A 21 -3.07 -9.21 11.60
C ALA A 21 -1.64 -8.99 12.12
N TRP A 22 -0.64 -9.16 11.26
CA TRP A 22 0.76 -8.90 11.61
C TRP A 22 0.96 -7.46 12.07
N LEU A 23 0.36 -6.50 11.37
CA LEU A 23 0.51 -5.09 11.69
C LEU A 23 -0.16 -4.71 13.01
N LEU A 24 -1.34 -5.28 13.27
CA LEU A 24 -2.03 -5.13 14.54
C LEU A 24 -1.19 -5.71 15.68
N LEU A 25 -0.59 -6.88 15.47
CA LEU A 25 0.28 -7.52 16.46
C LEU A 25 1.52 -6.68 16.76
N VAL A 26 2.20 -6.15 15.74
CA VAL A 26 3.40 -5.31 15.93
C VAL A 26 3.05 -4.01 16.66
N THR A 27 1.94 -3.36 16.31
CA THR A 27 1.54 -2.08 16.90
C THR A 27 1.02 -2.24 18.33
N VAL A 28 -0.01 -3.06 18.52
CA VAL A 28 -0.63 -3.28 19.84
C VAL A 28 0.30 -4.07 20.76
N GLY A 29 0.97 -5.09 20.22
CA GLY A 29 1.95 -5.87 20.96
C GLY A 29 3.17 -5.05 21.35
N GLY A 30 3.67 -4.18 20.46
CA GLY A 30 4.77 -3.27 20.77
C GLY A 30 4.44 -2.31 21.92
N ILE A 31 3.22 -1.75 21.93
CA ILE A 31 2.75 -0.92 23.05
C ILE A 31 2.67 -1.74 24.35
N ALA A 32 2.05 -2.92 24.31
CA ALA A 32 1.91 -3.78 25.48
C ALA A 32 3.26 -4.20 26.05
N VAL A 33 4.21 -4.60 25.19
CA VAL A 33 5.60 -4.94 25.56
C VAL A 33 6.31 -3.72 26.15
N GLY A 34 6.16 -2.54 25.53
CA GLY A 34 6.78 -1.31 26.03
C GLY A 34 6.31 -0.97 27.46
N ILE A 35 4.99 -1.00 27.71
CA ILE A 35 4.41 -0.78 29.05
C ILE A 35 4.90 -1.85 30.04
N PHE A 36 4.88 -3.12 29.63
CA PHE A 36 5.32 -4.23 30.47
C PHE A 36 6.79 -4.10 30.88
N LEU A 37 7.68 -3.76 29.95
CA LEU A 37 9.11 -3.59 30.20
C LEU A 37 9.39 -2.42 31.15
N ILE A 38 8.75 -1.27 30.91
CA ILE A 38 8.88 -0.11 31.80
C ILE A 38 8.37 -0.46 33.21
N GLY A 39 7.19 -1.08 33.30
CA GLY A 39 6.57 -1.47 34.56
C GLY A 39 7.41 -2.47 35.36
N ASN A 40 8.03 -3.47 34.71
CA ASN A 40 8.93 -4.42 35.37
C ASN A 40 10.27 -3.76 35.74
N GLY A 41 10.80 -2.89 34.87
CA GLY A 41 12.04 -2.19 35.12
C GLY A 41 11.99 -1.30 36.35
N PHE A 42 10.88 -0.58 36.58
CA PHE A 42 10.71 0.25 37.78
C PHE A 42 10.56 -0.53 39.10
N GLN A 43 10.38 -1.86 39.05
CA GLN A 43 10.38 -2.68 40.27
C GLN A 43 11.80 -2.95 40.80
N PHE A 44 12.84 -2.72 40.01
CA PHE A 44 14.25 -2.95 40.37
C PHE A 44 14.56 -4.35 40.91
N LYS A 45 13.75 -5.36 40.57
CA LYS A 45 13.91 -6.75 41.01
C LYS A 45 14.94 -7.55 40.19
N SER A 46 15.32 -7.05 39.02
CA SER A 46 16.28 -7.69 38.11
C SER A 46 17.53 -6.82 37.95
N SER A 47 18.71 -7.43 37.79
CA SER A 47 19.94 -6.71 37.42
C SER A 47 19.82 -5.98 36.07
N TYR A 48 18.86 -6.36 35.24
CA TYR A 48 18.59 -5.77 33.93
C TYR A 48 17.50 -4.68 33.96
N SER A 49 17.09 -4.22 35.14
CA SER A 49 15.96 -3.28 35.29
C SER A 49 16.15 -1.99 34.48
N LEU A 50 17.36 -1.42 34.46
CA LEU A 50 17.67 -0.25 33.64
C LEU A 50 17.56 -0.52 32.13
N ILE A 51 17.94 -1.73 31.70
CA ILE A 51 17.80 -2.15 30.29
C ILE A 51 16.32 -2.27 29.93
N TYR A 52 15.49 -2.84 30.80
CA TYR A 52 14.04 -2.91 30.55
C TYR A 52 13.41 -1.53 30.42
N ILE A 53 13.77 -0.58 31.29
CA ILE A 53 13.30 0.81 31.19
C ILE A 53 13.75 1.42 29.86
N LEU A 54 15.04 1.32 29.52
CA LEU A 54 15.59 1.91 28.30
C LEU A 54 14.92 1.34 27.04
N VAL A 55 14.85 0.02 26.92
CA VAL A 55 14.21 -0.65 25.77
C VAL A 55 12.74 -0.29 25.71
N GLY A 56 12.02 -0.32 26.84
CA GLY A 56 10.62 0.06 26.88
C GLY A 56 10.38 1.51 26.45
N LEU A 57 11.23 2.46 26.87
CA LEU A 57 11.16 3.87 26.47
C LEU A 57 11.48 4.09 24.98
N LEU A 58 12.22 3.20 24.32
CA LEU A 58 12.46 3.26 22.88
C LEU A 58 11.32 2.60 22.09
N VAL A 59 10.87 1.42 22.53
CA VAL A 59 9.83 0.62 21.85
C VAL A 59 8.48 1.31 21.90
N LEU A 60 8.11 1.90 23.05
CA LEU A 60 6.80 2.49 23.26
C LEU A 60 6.49 3.67 22.31
N PRO A 61 7.30 4.75 22.22
CA PRO A 61 7.02 5.86 21.31
C PRO A 61 7.08 5.43 19.84
N PHE A 62 7.99 4.51 19.49
CA PHE A 62 8.05 3.95 18.13
C PHE A 62 6.77 3.18 17.77
N SER A 63 6.28 2.34 18.67
CA SER A 63 5.04 1.57 18.49
C SER A 63 3.82 2.48 18.44
N MET A 64 3.77 3.53 19.27
CA MET A 64 2.70 4.54 19.21
C MET A 64 2.70 5.31 17.88
N LEU A 65 3.87 5.79 17.43
CA LEU A 65 4.00 6.52 16.17
C LEU A 65 3.55 5.65 14.99
N THR A 66 4.02 4.41 14.93
CA THR A 66 3.58 3.47 13.88
C THR A 66 2.08 3.17 13.98
N THR A 67 1.51 3.00 15.17
CA THR A 67 0.06 2.83 15.33
C THR A 67 -0.73 4.01 14.75
N ILE A 68 -0.32 5.24 15.03
CA ILE A 68 -0.97 6.46 14.54
C ILE A 68 -0.90 6.54 13.02
N LEU A 69 0.28 6.28 12.45
CA LEU A 69 0.50 6.29 11.02
C LEU A 69 -0.43 5.28 10.33
N TRP A 70 -0.51 4.06 10.83
CA TRP A 70 -1.27 2.98 10.21
C TRP A 70 -2.77 2.98 10.55
N LEU A 71 -3.20 3.83 11.48
CA LEU A 71 -4.60 3.97 11.90
C LEU A 71 -5.61 4.12 10.73
N PRO A 72 -5.32 4.89 9.67
CA PRO A 72 -6.21 5.01 8.51
C PRO A 72 -6.45 3.68 7.79
N SER A 73 -5.48 2.77 7.80
CA SER A 73 -5.60 1.41 7.22
C SER A 73 -6.59 0.56 8.01
N PHE A 74 -6.67 0.75 9.33
CA PHE A 74 -7.63 0.04 10.18
C PHE A 74 -9.05 0.60 10.07
N PHE A 75 -9.20 1.93 10.06
CA PHE A 75 -10.52 2.56 10.25
C PHE A 75 -11.15 3.20 9.02
N LYS A 76 -10.39 3.78 8.08
CA LYS A 76 -10.97 4.62 7.01
C LYS A 76 -11.21 3.89 5.68
N ARG A 77 -10.38 2.92 5.33
CA ARG A 77 -10.44 2.22 4.03
C ARG A 77 -10.86 0.76 4.16
N GLY A 78 -10.98 0.25 5.39
CA GLY A 78 -11.07 -1.18 5.67
C GLY A 78 -9.92 -1.93 4.99
N THR A 79 -10.18 -3.16 4.53
CA THR A 79 -9.17 -3.93 3.79
C THR A 79 -9.05 -3.54 2.31
N THR A 80 -9.84 -2.60 1.78
CA THR A 80 -9.83 -2.32 0.33
C THR A 80 -8.92 -1.15 -0.01
N LEU A 81 -7.93 -1.38 -0.87
CA LEU A 81 -6.90 -0.40 -1.20
C LEU A 81 -7.31 0.51 -2.35
N TYR A 82 -7.82 -0.10 -3.42
CA TYR A 82 -8.40 0.55 -4.58
C TYR A 82 -9.29 -0.45 -5.35
N TYR A 83 -10.02 0.08 -6.33
CA TYR A 83 -10.91 -0.66 -7.20
C TYR A 83 -10.41 -0.53 -8.64
N ILE A 84 -10.57 -1.61 -9.40
CA ILE A 84 -10.37 -1.62 -10.85
C ILE A 84 -11.72 -1.92 -11.47
N ASN A 85 -12.24 -1.00 -12.28
CA ASN A 85 -13.41 -1.26 -13.10
C ASN A 85 -12.91 -1.73 -14.47
N GLU A 86 -13.13 -3.00 -14.78
CA GLU A 86 -12.70 -3.63 -16.05
C GLU A 86 -13.62 -3.25 -17.21
N GLY A 87 -13.05 -3.13 -18.41
CA GLY A 87 -13.79 -2.86 -19.65
C GLY A 87 -13.14 -1.76 -20.50
N GLU A 88 -13.74 -1.51 -21.67
CA GLU A 88 -13.22 -0.55 -22.66
C GLU A 88 -13.17 0.91 -22.13
N ASN A 89 -14.04 1.24 -21.18
CA ASN A 89 -14.05 2.51 -20.44
C ASN A 89 -13.67 2.30 -18.97
N GLY A 90 -12.78 1.33 -18.72
CA GLY A 90 -12.33 0.98 -17.39
C GLY A 90 -11.49 2.05 -16.72
N TYR A 91 -11.39 1.96 -15.39
CA TYR A 91 -10.71 2.95 -14.56
C TYR A 91 -10.23 2.37 -13.23
N ILE A 92 -9.23 3.02 -12.63
CA ILE A 92 -8.76 2.78 -11.27
C ILE A 92 -9.37 3.84 -10.34
N THR A 93 -9.87 3.45 -9.16
CA THR A 93 -10.41 4.41 -8.17
C THR A 93 -10.18 4.01 -6.71
N ASP A 94 -10.11 4.99 -5.81
CA ASP A 94 -10.18 4.78 -4.35
C ASP A 94 -11.41 5.46 -3.71
N GLN A 95 -12.49 5.62 -4.48
CA GLN A 95 -13.71 6.40 -4.16
C GLN A 95 -13.52 7.93 -4.20
N LYS A 96 -12.32 8.45 -3.96
CA LYS A 96 -12.04 9.90 -3.99
C LYS A 96 -11.42 10.33 -5.30
N LYS A 97 -10.57 9.48 -5.87
CA LYS A 97 -9.83 9.73 -7.11
C LYS A 97 -10.22 8.67 -8.13
N GLN A 98 -10.21 9.03 -9.41
CA GLN A 98 -10.52 8.13 -10.51
C GLN A 98 -9.57 8.42 -11.67
N VAL A 99 -9.08 7.36 -12.32
CA VAL A 99 -8.24 7.46 -13.53
C VAL A 99 -8.70 6.46 -14.57
N ALA A 100 -9.12 6.95 -15.74
CA ALA A 100 -9.47 6.08 -16.86
C ALA A 100 -8.21 5.44 -17.46
N PHE A 101 -8.31 4.18 -17.89
CA PHE A 101 -7.14 3.45 -18.43
C PHE A 101 -6.51 4.13 -19.64
N LYS A 102 -7.34 4.77 -20.47
CA LYS A 102 -6.91 5.50 -21.68
C LYS A 102 -6.05 6.72 -21.37
N ASP A 103 -6.25 7.34 -20.22
CA ASP A 103 -5.51 8.55 -19.81
C ASP A 103 -4.17 8.20 -19.17
N ILE A 104 -3.94 6.94 -18.83
CA ILE A 104 -2.72 6.49 -18.14
C ILE A 104 -1.55 6.50 -19.11
N GLN A 105 -0.53 7.29 -18.76
CA GLN A 105 0.77 7.31 -19.42
C GLN A 105 1.76 6.34 -18.75
N ASP A 106 1.77 6.32 -17.42
CA ASP A 106 2.68 5.50 -16.63
C ASP A 106 2.02 4.97 -15.36
N ILE A 107 2.39 3.74 -14.98
CA ILE A 107 2.08 3.17 -13.67
C ILE A 107 3.38 2.68 -13.04
N ARG A 108 3.55 2.99 -11.75
CA ARG A 108 4.67 2.49 -10.95
C ARG A 108 4.24 2.30 -9.50
N LEU A 109 4.84 1.31 -8.86
CA LEU A 109 4.80 1.18 -7.41
C LEU A 109 6.04 1.90 -6.89
N ASN A 110 5.86 2.98 -6.14
CA ASN A 110 7.01 3.67 -5.56
C ASN A 110 7.29 3.10 -4.18
N ASN A 111 8.51 2.57 -4.01
CA ASN A 111 8.99 2.04 -2.75
C ASN A 111 9.65 3.12 -1.87
N TYR A 112 9.91 4.33 -2.39
CA TYR A 112 10.64 5.34 -1.63
C TYR A 112 10.17 6.77 -1.87
N ARG A 113 9.70 7.41 -0.80
CA ARG A 113 9.56 8.87 -0.71
C ARG A 113 10.39 9.33 0.49
N PRO A 114 11.22 10.38 0.37
CA PRO A 114 11.94 10.98 1.50
C PRO A 114 10.95 11.77 2.38
N SER A 115 10.00 11.07 2.99
CA SER A 115 9.07 11.58 3.99
C SER A 115 8.82 10.48 5.02
N ILE A 116 8.49 10.85 6.26
CA ILE A 116 8.19 9.89 7.33
C ILE A 116 7.14 8.88 6.87
N GLU A 117 6.07 9.35 6.22
CA GLU A 117 5.03 8.49 5.61
C GLU A 117 5.57 7.55 4.53
N GLY A 118 6.55 7.99 3.73
CA GLY A 118 7.15 7.23 2.63
C GLY A 118 8.03 6.07 3.09
N LEU A 119 8.46 6.08 4.36
CA LEU A 119 9.15 4.95 4.99
C LEU A 119 8.19 3.81 5.36
N PHE A 120 6.89 4.10 5.47
CA PHE A 120 5.89 3.14 5.94
C PHE A 120 4.85 2.77 4.88
N TYR A 121 4.73 3.55 3.80
CA TYR A 121 3.75 3.29 2.73
C TYR A 121 4.40 3.17 1.36
N GLU A 122 4.17 2.02 0.73
CA GLU A 122 4.21 1.94 -0.73
C GLU A 122 2.97 2.63 -1.31
N GLU A 123 3.16 3.28 -2.47
CA GLU A 123 2.09 3.94 -3.21
C GLU A 123 2.07 3.46 -4.66
N LEU A 124 0.88 3.13 -5.16
CA LEU A 124 0.66 2.99 -6.59
C LEU A 124 0.49 4.38 -7.18
N ILE A 125 1.46 4.79 -7.99
CA ILE A 125 1.49 6.07 -8.66
C ILE A 125 1.07 5.87 -10.11
N VAL A 126 0.04 6.62 -10.51
CA VAL A 126 -0.45 6.69 -11.87
C VAL A 126 -0.17 8.09 -12.41
N THR A 127 0.60 8.17 -13.48
CA THR A 127 0.84 9.41 -14.23
C THR A 127 -0.01 9.37 -15.49
N THR A 128 -0.76 10.42 -15.73
CA THR A 128 -1.63 10.57 -16.90
C THR A 128 -0.98 11.41 -17.99
N PHE A 129 -1.46 11.32 -19.24
CA PHE A 129 -0.92 12.10 -20.37
C PHE A 129 -1.05 13.62 -20.22
N ASP A 130 -1.93 14.09 -19.35
CA ASP A 130 -2.07 15.50 -18.96
C ASP A 130 -1.15 15.89 -17.79
N ASN A 131 -0.14 15.07 -17.48
CA ASN A 131 0.83 15.24 -16.39
C ASN A 131 0.24 15.26 -14.97
N ARG A 132 -1.01 14.83 -14.76
CA ARG A 132 -1.52 14.62 -13.39
C ARG A 132 -0.87 13.40 -12.76
N VAL A 133 -0.56 13.51 -11.47
CA VAL A 133 0.01 12.42 -10.66
C VAL A 133 -1.01 12.01 -9.61
N ILE A 134 -1.58 10.82 -9.79
CA ILE A 134 -2.62 10.28 -8.94
C ILE A 134 -2.04 9.12 -8.15
N ARG A 135 -2.19 9.19 -6.82
CA ARG A 135 -1.57 8.27 -5.87
C ARG A 135 -2.63 7.51 -5.10
N PHE A 136 -2.47 6.18 -5.11
CA PHE A 136 -3.28 5.24 -4.35
C PHE A 136 -2.43 4.59 -3.27
N HIS A 137 -2.77 4.80 -2.01
CA HIS A 137 -2.04 4.23 -0.88
C HIS A 137 -2.26 2.71 -0.81
N THR A 138 -1.18 1.93 -0.92
CA THR A 138 -1.19 0.46 -0.79
C THR A 138 -0.68 -0.02 0.56
N PHE A 139 -0.19 0.91 1.40
CA PHE A 139 0.26 0.67 2.78
C PHE A 139 1.25 -0.49 2.90
N ASN A 140 2.14 -0.69 1.93
CA ASN A 140 3.13 -1.79 1.96
C ASN A 140 2.50 -3.19 2.20
N THR A 141 1.24 -3.37 1.78
CA THR A 141 0.49 -4.62 1.98
C THR A 141 0.25 -5.41 0.69
N LEU A 142 0.59 -4.79 -0.44
CA LEU A 142 0.56 -5.40 -1.77
C LEU A 142 1.99 -5.66 -2.21
N LYS A 143 2.31 -6.90 -2.60
CA LYS A 143 3.63 -7.20 -3.15
C LYS A 143 3.75 -6.62 -4.57
N PRO A 144 4.93 -6.16 -5.00
CA PRO A 144 5.14 -5.66 -6.36
C PRO A 144 4.67 -6.62 -7.47
N LEU A 145 4.88 -7.93 -7.30
CA LEU A 145 4.43 -8.94 -8.25
C LEU A 145 2.90 -9.04 -8.35
N GLU A 146 2.17 -8.83 -7.25
CA GLU A 146 0.71 -8.85 -7.25
C GLU A 146 0.16 -7.63 -7.97
N VAL A 147 0.75 -6.46 -7.71
CA VAL A 147 0.43 -5.22 -8.43
C VAL A 147 0.66 -5.39 -9.93
N LYS A 148 1.82 -5.95 -10.31
CA LYS A 148 2.13 -6.27 -11.71
C LYS A 148 1.04 -7.16 -12.33
N ASN A 149 0.71 -8.27 -11.69
CA ASN A 149 -0.30 -9.22 -12.20
C ASN A 149 -1.68 -8.57 -12.36
N HIS A 150 -2.09 -7.69 -11.45
CA HIS A 150 -3.37 -6.98 -11.57
C HIS A 150 -3.38 -5.98 -12.73
N ILE A 151 -2.29 -5.23 -12.90
CA ILE A 151 -2.15 -4.25 -13.98
C ILE A 151 -2.13 -4.97 -15.33
N GLU A 152 -1.29 -5.98 -15.49
CA GLU A 152 -1.16 -6.73 -16.75
C GLU A 152 -2.47 -7.40 -17.15
N LYS A 153 -3.23 -7.91 -16.17
CA LYS A 153 -4.47 -8.62 -16.44
C LYS A 153 -5.65 -7.69 -16.75
N TYR A 154 -5.82 -6.61 -15.99
CA TYR A 154 -7.07 -5.84 -16.00
C TYR A 154 -6.95 -4.42 -16.56
N VAL A 155 -5.75 -3.86 -16.59
CA VAL A 155 -5.51 -2.45 -16.94
C VAL A 155 -4.79 -2.35 -18.28
N LEU A 156 -3.67 -3.05 -18.42
CA LEU A 156 -2.77 -3.00 -19.58
C LEU A 156 -3.49 -3.22 -20.92
N PRO A 157 -4.43 -4.18 -21.08
CA PRO A 157 -5.10 -4.41 -22.37
C PRO A 157 -5.92 -3.22 -22.88
N HIS A 158 -6.27 -2.29 -21.98
CA HIS A 158 -7.15 -1.15 -22.24
C HIS A 158 -6.42 0.20 -22.15
N MET A 159 -5.11 0.20 -21.88
CA MET A 159 -4.28 1.40 -21.87
C MET A 159 -3.96 1.88 -23.28
N HIS A 160 -3.54 3.13 -23.41
CA HIS A 160 -3.04 3.66 -24.68
C HIS A 160 -1.82 2.85 -25.18
N PRO A 161 -1.67 2.57 -26.50
CA PRO A 161 -0.58 1.73 -27.03
C PRO A 161 0.82 2.16 -26.58
N HIS A 162 1.08 3.48 -26.57
CA HIS A 162 2.34 4.03 -26.07
C HIS A 162 2.63 3.63 -24.60
N ALA A 163 1.61 3.65 -23.75
CA ALA A 163 1.74 3.30 -22.34
C ALA A 163 1.89 1.77 -22.15
N GLN A 164 1.27 0.97 -23.00
CA GLN A 164 1.49 -0.49 -23.03
C GLN A 164 2.94 -0.83 -23.38
N GLU A 165 3.49 -0.17 -24.40
CA GLU A 165 4.88 -0.37 -24.80
C GLU A 165 5.86 0.11 -23.71
N ALA A 166 5.57 1.25 -23.08
CA ALA A 166 6.36 1.75 -21.96
C ALA A 166 6.36 0.77 -20.78
N TRP A 167 5.20 0.19 -20.45
CA TRP A 167 5.08 -0.85 -19.42
C TRP A 167 5.91 -2.09 -19.76
N ASN A 168 5.76 -2.62 -20.98
CA ASN A 168 6.51 -3.80 -21.42
C ASN A 168 8.02 -3.56 -21.36
N ARG A 169 8.50 -2.38 -21.77
CA ARG A 169 9.93 -2.01 -21.69
C ARG A 169 10.49 -2.04 -20.26
N LYS A 170 9.68 -1.74 -19.24
CA LYS A 170 10.11 -1.82 -17.83
C LYS A 170 10.42 -3.25 -17.38
N PHE A 171 9.72 -4.25 -17.93
CA PHE A 171 9.82 -5.64 -17.48
C PHE A 171 10.56 -6.58 -18.45
N THR A 172 10.67 -6.23 -19.73
CA THR A 172 11.42 -7.01 -20.73
C THR A 172 12.94 -6.92 -20.54
N ASN A 173 13.45 -5.84 -19.94
CA ASN A 173 14.89 -5.62 -19.76
C ASN A 173 15.48 -6.21 -18.46
N GLY A 174 14.78 -7.12 -17.78
CA GLY A 174 15.30 -7.81 -16.58
C GLY A 174 15.58 -6.90 -15.38
N ARG A 175 15.26 -5.61 -15.46
CA ARG A 175 15.41 -4.63 -14.37
C ARG A 175 14.04 -4.37 -13.78
N ILE A 176 13.72 -5.07 -12.70
CA ILE A 176 12.69 -4.60 -11.76
C ILE A 176 13.25 -3.29 -11.20
N GLN A 177 12.90 -2.15 -11.79
CA GLN A 177 13.24 -0.86 -11.20
C GLN A 177 12.38 -0.68 -9.95
N PRO A 178 12.99 -0.37 -8.79
CA PRO A 178 12.28 -0.14 -7.55
C PRO A 178 11.42 1.12 -7.55
#